data_AF-A0A354CJ38-F1
#
_entry.id   AF-A0A354CJ38-F1
#
_cell.length_a   1.000
_cell.length_b   1.000
_cell.length_c   1.000
_cell.angle_alpha   90.00
_cell.angle_beta   90.00
_cell.angle_gamma   90.00
#
_symmetry.space_group_name_H-M   'P 1'
#
loop_
_entity.id
_entity.type
_entity.pdbx_description
1 polymer ?
#
loop_
_entity_poly.entity_id
_entity_poly.type
_entity_poly.pdbx_seq_one_letter_code
_entity_poly.pdbx_strand_id
1 'polypeptide(L)' 'LQKKPYLTPAMVKMRLHDTAVSIRLPKEQQGWGMLDVKALLDS' A
#
# COMPACT_ATOMS: atom_id res chain seq x y z
N LEU A 1 10.11 -5.85 0.07
CA LEU A 1 10.38 -7.29 -0.13
C LEU A 1 11.42 -7.83 0.84
N GLN A 2 12.55 -7.15 1.05
CA GLN A 2 13.60 -7.61 1.99
C GLN A 2 13.11 -7.86 3.43
N LYS A 3 12.18 -7.03 3.96
CA LYS A 3 11.63 -7.18 5.31
C LYS A 3 10.71 -8.40 5.49
N LYS A 4 10.06 -8.87 4.41
CA LYS A 4 9.12 -10.01 4.40
C LYS A 4 9.30 -10.81 3.09
N PRO A 5 10.37 -11.60 2.97
CA PRO A 5 10.75 -12.24 1.70
C PRO A 5 9.80 -13.38 1.29
N TYR A 6 9.00 -13.90 2.22
CA TYR A 6 8.02 -14.96 2.00
C TYR A 6 6.70 -14.48 1.36
N LEU A 7 6.51 -13.16 1.20
CA LEU A 7 5.29 -12.64 0.60
C LEU A 7 5.28 -12.85 -0.91
N THR A 8 4.18 -13.38 -1.42
CA THR A 8 3.94 -13.43 -2.86
C THR A 8 3.64 -12.03 -3.42
N PRO A 9 3.82 -11.80 -4.72
CA PRO A 9 3.47 -10.52 -5.35
C PRO A 9 2.02 -10.08 -5.07
N ALA A 10 1.07 -11.03 -5.03
CA ALA A 10 -0.32 -10.74 -4.70
C ALA A 10 -0.48 -10.23 -3.27
N MET A 11 0.20 -10.86 -2.30
CA MET A 11 0.18 -10.41 -0.90
C MET A 11 0.83 -9.03 -0.73
N VAL A 12 1.90 -8.75 -1.47
CA VAL A 12 2.53 -7.42 -1.47
C VAL A 12 1.57 -6.36 -2.04
N LYS A 13 0.88 -6.67 -3.14
CA LYS A 13 -0.12 -5.77 -3.74
C LYS A 13 -1.26 -5.46 -2.76
N MET A 14 -1.78 -6.47 -2.06
CA MET A 14 -2.83 -6.29 -1.06
C MET A 14 -2.37 -5.37 0.08
N ARG A 15 -1.17 -5.60 0.63
CA ARG A 15 -0.64 -4.72 1.68
C ARG A 15 -0.46 -3.28 1.23
N LEU A 16 0.01 -3.05 0.01
CA LEU A 16 0.15 -1.71 -0.56
C LEU A 16 -1.21 -1.02 -0.73
N HIS A 17 -2.23 -1.77 -1.18
CA HIS A 17 -3.59 -1.28 -1.29
C HIS A 17 -4.17 -0.92 0.09
N ASP A 18 -4.05 -1.82 1.06
CA ASP A 18 -4.69 -1.68 2.38
C ASP A 18 -4.05 -0.60 3.25
N THR A 19 -2.84 -0.16 2.90
CA THR A 19 -2.11 0.92 3.61
C THR A 19 -2.08 2.23 2.83
N ALA A 20 -2.77 2.30 1.68
CA ALA A 20 -2.96 3.56 0.99
C ALA A 20 -4.04 4.40 1.68
N VAL A 21 -3.78 5.70 1.83
CA VAL A 21 -4.69 6.66 2.45
C VAL A 21 -5.13 7.71 1.43
N SER A 22 -6.43 8.03 1.41
CA SER A 22 -6.98 9.04 0.50
C SER A 22 -6.34 10.41 0.76
N ILE A 23 -5.94 11.09 -0.32
CA ILE A 23 -5.44 12.47 -0.29
C ILE A 23 -6.48 13.46 -0.79
N ARG A 24 -7.76 13.05 -0.84
CA ARG A 24 -8.92 13.88 -1.21
C ARG A 24 -8.88 14.43 -2.64
N LEU A 25 -8.13 13.78 -3.54
CA LEU A 25 -8.21 14.03 -4.98
C LEU A 25 -9.24 13.10 -5.64
N PRO A 26 -9.67 13.38 -6.88
CA PRO A 26 -10.48 12.44 -7.66
C PRO A 26 -9.77 11.09 -7.81
N LYS A 27 -10.54 9.99 -7.82
CA LYS A 27 -10.03 8.61 -7.85
C LYS A 27 -9.10 8.37 -9.05
N GLU A 28 -9.40 9.01 -10.17
CA GLU A 28 -8.67 8.93 -11.43
C GLU A 28 -7.27 9.55 -11.32
N GLN A 29 -7.07 10.49 -10.38
CA GLN A 29 -5.80 11.17 -10.15
C GLN A 29 -4.98 10.53 -9.03
N GLN A 30 -5.64 9.98 -8.00
CA GLN A 30 -4.94 9.41 -6.83
C GLN A 30 -4.83 7.89 -6.82
N GLY A 31 -5.59 7.17 -7.65
CA GLY A 31 -5.65 5.71 -7.57
C GLY A 31 -6.18 5.25 -6.21
N TRP A 32 -5.33 4.55 -5.44
CA TRP A 32 -5.65 4.12 -4.07
C TRP A 32 -5.36 5.19 -3.00
N GLY A 33 -4.70 6.28 -3.37
CA GLY A 33 -4.23 7.31 -2.45
C GLY A 33 -2.71 7.29 -2.25
N MET A 34 -2.25 7.98 -1.21
CA MET A 34 -0.84 8.01 -0.82
C MET A 34 -0.50 6.81 0.05
N LEU A 35 0.64 6.17 -0.19
CA LEU A 35 1.08 5.04 0.62
C LEU A 35 1.52 5.49 2.02
N ASP A 36 0.87 4.97 3.06
CA ASP A 36 1.36 5.10 4.43
C ASP A 36 2.48 4.08 4.67
N VAL A 37 3.72 4.54 4.52
CA VAL A 37 4.93 3.71 4.67
C VAL A 37 5.05 3.16 6.10
N LYS A 38 4.60 3.90 7.11
CA LYS A 38 4.68 3.43 8.50
C LYS A 38 3.72 2.27 8.70
N ALA A 39 2.45 2.43 8.31
CA ALA A 39 1.46 1.36 8.37
C ALA A 39 1.88 0.13 7.53
N LEU A 40 2.51 0.34 6.37
CA LEU A 40 3.03 -0.74 5.54
C LEU A 40 4.16 -1.54 6.21
N LEU A 41 5.04 -0.86 6.94
CA LEU A 41 6.18 -1.49 7.60
C LEU A 41 5.82 -2.13 8.95
N ASP A 42 4.75 -1.65 9.60
CA ASP A 42 4.25 -2.16 10.88
C ASP A 42 3.25 -3.33 10.71
N SER A 43 2.62 -3.47 9.53
CA SER A 43 1.78 -4.63 9.14
C SER A 43 2.58 -5.88 8.80
#